data_AF-A0A0D4C0F5-F1
#
_entry.id   AF-A0A0D4C0F5-F1
#
_cell.length_a   1.000
_cell.length_b   1.000
_cell.length_c   1.000
_cell.angle_alpha   90.00
_cell.angle_beta   90.00
_cell.angle_gamma   90.00
#
_symmetry.space_group_name_H-M   'P 1'
#
loop_
_entity.id
_entity.type
_entity.pdbx_description
1 polymer ?
#
loop_
_entity_poly.entity_id
_entity_poly.type
_entity_poly.pdbx_seq_one_letter_code
_entity_poly.pdbx_strand_id
1 'polypeptide(L)'
;MIIYDKRSEPLGIPSELTDPEKVCSIRMSFFYLWSYSNNLLLKAPSERIAKLISSGASALEIFQNLRKTRLTSDEFTYAGNGYVIKYYRNHHEKSYITDFSGWAAKKNWTLTGDMKEYESVQSILDEAYSLDLPPTLSGGQIAILRAAGLEVALAQPDERLTATTPPYQKRIVEELALVGVSITDLWSGLVTSHFRYPQAIPILTDWLENYRARTPEEYHRKFGMTLVEVLTTPDAAGLAFSALFNELRLASSDEYYQWLIFDALSRTATEKDLNVMLDLLFDESQVDYRKSIIPRYLRRSRDVRIPEFLGKALKDPVLAEEARKEMKRRNLTLKK
;
A
#
# COMPACT_ATOMS: atom_id res chain seq x y z
N MET A 1 18.41 -31.61 -15.17
CA MET A 1 17.26 -30.70 -15.30
C MET A 1 17.04 -30.52 -16.79
N ILE A 2 15.93 -30.98 -17.33
CA ILE A 2 15.60 -30.85 -18.76
C ILE A 2 14.55 -29.76 -18.84
N ILE A 3 14.82 -28.71 -19.61
CA ILE A 3 13.90 -27.58 -19.78
C ILE A 3 13.08 -27.90 -21.02
N TYR A 4 11.76 -27.79 -20.90
CA TYR A 4 10.83 -28.02 -22.00
C TYR A 4 10.23 -26.68 -22.43
N ASP A 5 9.97 -26.54 -23.73
CA ASP A 5 9.24 -25.38 -24.23
C ASP A 5 7.73 -25.50 -23.95
N LYS A 6 6.95 -24.48 -24.33
CA LYS A 6 5.48 -24.46 -24.13
C LYS A 6 4.73 -25.56 -24.90
N ARG A 7 5.40 -26.29 -25.79
CA ARG A 7 4.88 -27.43 -26.56
C ARG A 7 5.40 -28.77 -26.04
N SER A 8 6.11 -28.77 -24.91
CA SER A 8 6.69 -29.95 -24.26
C SER A 8 7.83 -30.62 -25.04
N GLU A 9 8.53 -29.88 -25.91
CA GLU A 9 9.73 -30.40 -26.55
C GLU A 9 10.97 -30.11 -25.69
N PRO A 10 11.90 -31.08 -25.51
CA PRO A 10 13.08 -30.89 -24.69
C PRO A 10 14.05 -29.95 -25.41
N LEU A 11 14.27 -28.78 -24.82
CA LEU A 11 15.33 -27.88 -25.25
C LEU A 11 16.64 -28.44 -24.70
N GLY A 12 17.57 -28.76 -25.61
CA GLY A 12 18.93 -29.17 -25.24
C GLY A 12 19.58 -28.13 -24.32
N ILE A 13 20.44 -28.57 -23.40
CA ILE A 13 21.10 -27.66 -22.44
C ILE A 13 21.99 -26.69 -23.23
N PRO A 14 21.73 -25.36 -23.17
CA PRO A 14 22.62 -24.37 -23.80
C PRO A 14 24.05 -24.54 -23.29
N SER A 15 25.04 -24.44 -24.19
CA SER A 15 26.46 -24.64 -23.85
C SER A 15 26.95 -23.70 -22.75
N GLU A 16 26.30 -22.56 -22.54
CA GLU A 16 26.62 -21.60 -21.46
C GLU A 16 26.34 -22.14 -20.05
N LEU A 17 25.59 -23.24 -19.90
CA LEU A 17 25.28 -23.89 -18.61
C LEU A 17 26.27 -25.01 -18.25
N THR A 18 27.38 -25.15 -18.98
CA THR A 18 28.47 -26.06 -18.61
C THR A 18 29.53 -25.39 -17.71
N ASP A 19 29.46 -24.07 -17.57
CA ASP A 19 30.32 -23.28 -16.70
C ASP A 19 29.79 -23.31 -15.24
N PRO A 20 30.53 -23.94 -14.29
CA PRO A 20 30.10 -24.09 -12.91
C PRO A 20 29.80 -22.76 -12.20
N GLU A 21 30.49 -21.68 -12.56
CA GLU A 21 30.30 -20.36 -11.91
C GLU A 21 29.00 -19.70 -12.37
N LYS A 22 28.67 -19.81 -13.67
CA LYS A 22 27.39 -19.30 -14.22
C LYS A 22 26.19 -20.10 -13.72
N VAL A 23 26.35 -21.42 -13.56
CA VAL A 23 25.31 -22.30 -12.99
C VAL A 23 25.02 -21.95 -11.53
N CYS A 24 26.04 -21.57 -10.74
CA CYS A 24 25.87 -21.09 -9.36
C CYS A 24 25.11 -19.76 -9.28
N SER A 25 25.43 -18.81 -10.16
CA SER A 25 24.76 -17.51 -10.25
C SER A 25 23.26 -17.67 -10.64
N ILE A 26 22.97 -18.49 -11.65
CA ILE A 26 21.59 -18.74 -12.11
C ILE A 26 20.76 -19.48 -11.05
N ARG A 27 21.37 -20.44 -10.31
CA ARG A 27 20.70 -21.15 -9.22
C ARG A 27 20.36 -20.24 -8.04
N MET A 28 21.23 -19.28 -7.70
CA MET A 28 20.98 -18.29 -6.66
C MET A 28 19.87 -17.32 -7.05
N SER A 29 19.84 -16.86 -8.31
CA SER A 29 18.78 -15.97 -8.82
C SER A 29 17.42 -16.66 -8.87
N PHE A 30 17.36 -17.94 -9.25
CA PHE A 30 16.12 -18.74 -9.20
C PHE A 30 15.65 -19.01 -7.77
N PHE A 31 16.56 -19.27 -6.84
CA PHE A 31 16.22 -19.45 -5.42
C PHE A 31 15.67 -18.15 -4.82
N TYR A 32 16.23 -17.00 -5.19
CA TYR A 32 15.72 -15.69 -4.79
C TYR A 32 14.32 -15.41 -5.36
N LEU A 33 14.11 -15.63 -6.67
CA LEU A 33 12.81 -15.43 -7.33
C LEU A 33 11.72 -16.39 -6.82
N TRP A 34 12.07 -17.64 -6.53
CA TRP A 34 11.15 -18.63 -5.96
C TRP A 34 10.81 -18.33 -4.49
N SER A 35 11.77 -17.81 -3.71
CA SER A 35 11.54 -17.37 -2.33
C SER A 35 10.68 -16.10 -2.28
N TYR A 36 10.86 -15.20 -3.26
CA TYR A 36 10.09 -13.97 -3.45
C TYR A 36 8.61 -14.23 -3.78
N SER A 37 8.32 -15.30 -4.51
CA SER A 37 6.94 -15.69 -4.87
C SER A 37 6.22 -16.52 -3.79
N ASN A 38 6.93 -17.01 -2.77
CA ASN A 38 6.37 -17.89 -1.73
C ASN A 38 6.44 -17.35 -0.28
N ASN A 39 6.70 -16.05 -0.07
CA ASN A 39 6.74 -15.44 1.27
C ASN A 39 7.62 -16.20 2.29
N LEU A 40 8.74 -16.77 1.84
CA LEU A 40 9.67 -17.50 2.72
C LEU A 40 10.75 -16.55 3.27
N LEU A 41 10.72 -16.36 4.59
CA LEU A 41 11.69 -15.58 5.37
C LEU A 41 13.06 -16.28 5.45
N LEU A 42 14.13 -15.56 5.12
CA LEU A 42 15.49 -15.87 5.57
C LEU A 42 15.89 -14.86 6.65
N LYS A 43 16.12 -15.33 7.89
CA LYS A 43 16.98 -14.56 8.80
C LYS A 43 18.42 -14.64 8.28
N ALA A 44 19.23 -13.62 8.60
CA ALA A 44 20.68 -13.71 8.39
C ALA A 44 21.18 -15.10 8.80
N PRO A 45 21.97 -15.79 7.94
CA PRO A 45 22.24 -17.19 8.15
C PRO A 45 22.90 -17.35 9.51
N SER A 46 22.36 -18.25 10.34
CA SER A 46 23.12 -18.72 11.49
C SER A 46 24.50 -19.16 10.99
N GLU A 47 25.54 -19.05 11.81
CA GLU A 47 26.91 -19.42 11.43
C GLU A 47 26.98 -20.82 10.78
N ARG A 48 26.04 -21.69 11.16
CA ARG A 48 25.81 -23.02 10.60
C ARG A 48 25.29 -23.04 9.16
N ILE A 49 24.35 -22.15 8.80
CA ILE A 49 23.84 -22.03 7.42
C ILE A 49 24.87 -21.33 6.53
N ALA A 50 25.59 -20.34 7.06
CA ALA A 50 26.69 -19.71 6.35
C ALA A 50 27.78 -20.76 6.01
N LYS A 51 28.14 -21.62 6.97
CA LYS A 51 29.07 -22.74 6.77
C LYS A 51 28.59 -23.74 5.71
N LEU A 52 27.30 -24.08 5.68
CA LEU A 52 26.71 -24.98 4.68
C LEU A 52 26.72 -24.38 3.27
N ILE A 53 26.42 -23.09 3.13
CA ILE A 53 26.49 -22.39 1.85
C ILE A 53 27.95 -22.35 1.36
N SER A 54 28.90 -22.02 2.25
CA SER A 54 30.33 -22.00 1.89
C SER A 54 30.92 -23.39 1.62
N SER A 55 30.30 -24.47 2.09
CA SER A 55 30.74 -25.85 1.83
C SER A 55 30.12 -26.46 0.56
N GLY A 56 29.36 -25.69 -0.22
CA GLY A 56 28.72 -26.18 -1.44
C GLY A 56 27.52 -27.10 -1.20
N ALA A 57 26.87 -27.02 -0.03
CA ALA A 57 25.71 -27.86 0.28
C ALA A 57 24.55 -27.60 -0.69
N SER A 58 23.80 -28.65 -1.01
CA SER A 58 22.65 -28.56 -1.91
C SER A 58 21.49 -27.77 -1.29
N ALA A 59 20.62 -27.20 -2.13
CA ALA A 59 19.44 -26.45 -1.70
C ALA A 59 18.53 -27.26 -0.76
N LEU A 60 18.44 -28.58 -0.96
CA LEU A 60 17.65 -29.48 -0.11
C LEU A 60 18.25 -29.62 1.29
N GLU A 61 19.58 -29.70 1.43
CA GLU A 61 20.27 -29.79 2.71
C GLU A 61 20.15 -28.50 3.51
N ILE A 62 20.22 -27.35 2.84
CA ILE A 62 20.00 -26.03 3.45
C ILE A 62 18.57 -25.93 3.98
N PHE A 63 17.58 -26.35 3.18
CA PHE A 63 16.17 -26.33 3.55
C PHE A 63 15.84 -27.24 4.74
N GLN A 64 16.38 -28.46 4.78
CA GLN A 64 16.18 -29.39 5.89
C GLN A 64 16.78 -28.88 7.20
N ASN A 65 17.87 -28.11 7.14
CA ASN A 65 18.47 -27.48 8.32
C ASN A 65 17.67 -26.26 8.81
N LEU A 66 17.14 -25.44 7.89
CA LEU A 66 16.28 -24.29 8.23
C LEU A 66 15.05 -24.71 9.03
N ARG A 67 14.38 -25.81 8.63
CA ARG A 67 13.17 -26.33 9.29
C ARG A 67 13.37 -26.68 10.77
N LYS A 68 14.62 -26.92 11.20
CA LYS A 68 14.97 -27.32 12.58
C LYS A 68 15.23 -26.12 13.50
N THR A 69 15.30 -24.89 12.98
CA THR A 69 15.73 -23.71 13.75
C THR A 69 14.53 -22.83 14.09
N ARG A 70 14.13 -22.77 15.38
CA ARG A 70 13.07 -21.84 15.85
C ARG A 70 13.60 -20.41 15.95
N LEU A 71 12.84 -19.43 15.47
CA LEU A 71 13.20 -18.02 15.43
C LEU A 71 12.35 -17.20 16.43
N THR A 72 12.98 -16.37 17.26
CA THR A 72 12.36 -15.77 18.47
C THR A 72 12.39 -14.22 18.55
N SER A 73 12.50 -13.47 17.45
CA SER A 73 12.56 -11.99 17.51
C SER A 73 11.55 -11.32 16.59
N ASP A 74 10.97 -10.21 17.05
CA ASP A 74 9.83 -9.50 16.42
C ASP A 74 10.21 -8.39 15.42
N GLU A 75 11.51 -8.06 15.29
CA GLU A 75 12.01 -7.08 14.30
C GLU A 75 13.32 -7.57 13.66
N PHE A 76 13.56 -7.17 12.40
CA PHE A 76 14.79 -7.46 11.66
C PHE A 76 15.20 -6.30 10.73
N THR A 77 16.50 -6.05 10.60
CA THR A 77 17.07 -5.06 9.68
C THR A 77 18.24 -5.68 8.91
N TYR A 78 18.20 -5.62 7.58
CA TYR A 78 19.31 -5.96 6.70
C TYR A 78 19.89 -4.69 6.07
N ALA A 79 21.22 -4.58 6.05
CA ALA A 79 21.94 -3.51 5.38
C ALA A 79 23.04 -4.10 4.49
N GLY A 80 22.95 -3.83 3.18
CA GLY A 80 23.89 -4.31 2.16
C GLY A 80 23.63 -3.65 0.81
N ASN A 81 24.66 -3.50 -0.01
CA ASN A 81 24.61 -2.94 -1.38
C ASN A 81 23.79 -1.63 -1.52
N GLY A 82 23.92 -0.69 -0.57
CA GLY A 82 23.31 0.63 -0.67
C GLY A 82 21.84 0.75 -0.22
N TYR A 83 21.25 -0.32 0.34
CA TYR A 83 19.87 -0.32 0.83
C TYR A 83 19.77 -0.80 2.28
N VAL A 84 18.73 -0.33 2.97
CA VAL A 84 18.30 -0.84 4.26
C VAL A 84 16.88 -1.36 4.15
N ILE A 85 16.69 -2.62 4.50
CA ILE A 85 15.38 -3.28 4.52
C ILE A 85 15.02 -3.58 5.97
N LYS A 86 13.85 -3.10 6.40
CA LYS A 86 13.32 -3.34 7.75
C LYS A 86 12.05 -4.19 7.68
N TYR A 87 11.94 -5.14 8.59
CA TYR A 87 10.76 -6.01 8.70
C TYR A 87 10.13 -5.88 10.08
N TYR A 88 8.80 -5.69 10.07
CA TYR A 88 7.98 -5.59 11.27
C TYR A 88 6.96 -6.72 11.31
N ARG A 89 6.74 -7.30 12.48
CA ARG A 89 5.67 -8.27 12.67
C ARG A 89 4.33 -7.55 12.76
N ASN A 90 3.41 -7.85 11.84
CA ASN A 90 2.04 -7.38 11.92
C ASN A 90 1.27 -8.23 12.96
N HIS A 91 1.05 -7.66 14.14
CA HIS A 91 0.39 -8.36 15.25
C HIS A 91 -1.07 -8.73 14.97
N HIS A 92 -1.71 -8.16 13.94
CA HIS A 92 -3.10 -8.43 13.61
C HIS A 92 -3.30 -9.57 12.61
N GLU A 93 -2.31 -9.87 11.76
CA GLU A 93 -2.52 -10.78 10.62
C GLU A 93 -1.54 -11.95 10.55
N LYS A 94 -0.65 -12.13 11.54
CA LYS A 94 0.48 -13.09 11.47
C LYS A 94 1.33 -12.90 10.20
N SER A 95 1.29 -11.73 9.57
CA SER A 95 2.05 -11.34 8.40
C SER A 95 3.23 -10.44 8.80
N TYR A 96 4.18 -10.19 7.87
CA TYR A 96 5.28 -9.26 8.08
C TYR A 96 5.18 -8.11 7.07
N ILE A 97 5.46 -6.89 7.53
CA ILE A 97 5.51 -5.68 6.70
C ILE A 97 6.97 -5.38 6.38
N THR A 98 7.26 -5.07 5.12
CA THR A 98 8.62 -4.74 4.63
C THR A 98 8.71 -3.25 4.31
N ASP A 99 9.71 -2.56 4.85
CA ASP A 99 10.02 -1.16 4.54
C ASP A 99 11.40 -1.06 3.87
N PHE A 100 11.48 -0.29 2.78
CA PHE A 100 12.66 -0.12 1.94
C PHE A 100 13.11 1.34 1.97
N SER A 101 14.37 1.58 2.35
CA SER A 101 14.98 2.91 2.26
C SER A 101 16.34 2.86 1.58
N GLY A 102 16.51 3.67 0.52
CA GLY A 102 17.78 3.86 -0.18
C GLY A 102 18.73 4.72 0.65
N TRP A 103 19.95 4.25 0.86
CA TRP A 103 20.92 4.87 1.77
C TRP A 103 21.60 6.13 1.18
N ALA A 104 21.49 6.34 -0.13
CA ALA A 104 22.16 7.42 -0.85
C ALA A 104 21.59 8.84 -0.59
N ALA A 105 20.38 8.97 -0.04
CA ALA A 105 19.72 10.27 0.07
C ALA A 105 20.11 11.11 1.32
N LYS A 106 20.99 10.60 2.21
CA LYS A 106 21.22 11.22 3.53
C LYS A 106 22.64 11.74 3.81
N LYS A 107 23.59 11.63 2.88
CA LYS A 107 24.88 12.31 3.01
C LYS A 107 25.22 13.03 1.71
N ASN A 108 25.48 14.34 1.79
CA ASN A 108 26.07 15.15 0.73
C ASN A 108 27.45 14.59 0.34
N TRP A 109 27.47 13.62 -0.56
CA TRP A 109 28.68 13.22 -1.27
C TRP A 109 28.68 13.96 -2.61
N THR A 110 29.63 14.86 -2.80
CA THR A 110 30.04 15.30 -4.13
C THR A 110 30.61 14.09 -4.85
N LEU A 111 29.97 13.68 -5.95
CA LEU A 111 30.51 12.67 -6.86
C LEU A 111 31.79 13.21 -7.51
N THR A 112 32.94 12.79 -7.00
CA THR A 112 34.22 12.89 -7.70
C THR A 112 34.71 11.48 -7.97
N GLY A 113 34.25 10.92 -9.09
CA GLY A 113 34.68 9.62 -9.62
C GLY A 113 34.29 9.54 -11.09
N ASP A 114 35.24 9.13 -11.93
CA ASP A 114 35.10 9.06 -13.39
C ASP A 114 33.86 8.25 -13.79
N MET A 115 32.91 8.92 -14.45
CA MET A 115 31.72 8.31 -15.06
C MET A 115 32.11 7.59 -16.37
N LYS A 116 32.81 6.45 -16.26
CA LYS A 116 33.08 5.57 -17.41
C LYS A 116 32.40 4.20 -17.33
N GLU A 117 31.76 3.85 -16.22
CA GLU A 117 31.15 2.51 -16.03
C GLU A 117 29.65 2.51 -15.75
N TYR A 118 28.97 3.66 -15.84
CA TYR A 118 27.52 3.66 -15.94
C TYR A 118 27.15 3.83 -17.40
N GLU A 119 26.75 2.73 -18.03
CA GLU A 119 26.03 2.77 -19.29
C GLU A 119 24.95 3.85 -19.21
N SER A 120 24.91 4.71 -20.22
CA SER A 120 24.01 5.87 -20.25
C SER A 120 22.59 5.44 -19.90
N VAL A 121 21.83 6.30 -19.22
CA VAL A 121 20.39 6.07 -18.93
C VAL A 121 19.63 5.60 -20.18
N GLN A 122 20.10 6.00 -21.36
CA GLN A 122 19.61 5.54 -22.66
C GLN A 122 19.78 4.03 -22.89
N SER A 123 20.92 3.42 -22.50
CA SER A 123 21.16 1.96 -22.58
C SER A 123 20.12 1.16 -21.79
N ILE A 124 19.84 1.60 -20.56
CA ILE A 124 18.87 0.94 -19.67
C ILE A 124 17.44 1.07 -20.23
N LEU A 125 17.12 2.21 -20.83
CA LEU A 125 15.83 2.43 -21.49
C LEU A 125 15.73 1.58 -22.76
N ASP A 126 16.76 1.55 -23.60
CA ASP A 126 16.81 0.78 -24.85
C ASP A 126 16.69 -0.74 -24.57
N GLU A 127 17.34 -1.23 -23.51
CA GLU A 127 17.20 -2.63 -23.06
C GLU A 127 15.78 -2.92 -22.55
N ALA A 128 15.20 -2.05 -21.73
CA ALA A 128 13.81 -2.19 -21.26
C ALA A 128 12.79 -2.19 -22.41
N TYR A 129 12.98 -1.33 -23.42
CA TYR A 129 12.16 -1.28 -24.63
C TYR A 129 12.33 -2.54 -25.50
N SER A 130 13.55 -3.10 -25.58
CA SER A 130 13.79 -4.35 -26.32
C SER A 130 13.17 -5.59 -25.68
N LEU A 131 12.84 -5.51 -24.38
CA LEU A 131 12.21 -6.58 -23.61
C LEU A 131 10.68 -6.45 -23.53
N ASP A 132 10.08 -5.48 -24.23
CA ASP A 132 8.63 -5.21 -24.23
C ASP A 132 8.07 -4.92 -22.81
N LEU A 133 8.92 -4.41 -21.92
CA LEU A 133 8.57 -4.06 -20.55
C LEU A 133 8.28 -2.56 -20.46
N PRO A 134 7.03 -2.11 -20.21
CA PRO A 134 6.77 -0.69 -20.05
C PRO A 134 7.41 -0.18 -18.74
N PRO A 135 8.25 0.88 -18.77
CA PRO A 135 8.82 1.42 -17.56
C PRO A 135 7.74 2.18 -16.78
N THR A 136 7.38 1.70 -15.59
CA THR A 136 6.60 2.50 -14.64
C THR A 136 7.52 3.54 -14.00
N LEU A 137 7.59 4.71 -14.64
CA LEU A 137 8.33 5.85 -14.10
C LEU A 137 7.54 6.49 -12.97
N SER A 138 8.17 6.65 -11.81
CA SER A 138 7.63 7.44 -10.71
C SER A 138 7.51 8.93 -11.12
N GLY A 139 6.64 9.67 -10.43
CA GLY A 139 6.45 11.11 -10.70
C GLY A 139 7.74 11.95 -10.61
N GLY A 140 8.70 11.54 -9.77
CA GLY A 140 10.02 12.18 -9.69
C GLY A 140 10.90 11.94 -10.94
N GLN A 141 10.82 10.75 -11.53
CA GLN A 141 11.56 10.43 -12.77
C GLN A 141 10.96 11.16 -13.98
N ILE A 142 9.63 11.31 -14.04
CA ILE A 142 8.95 12.09 -15.08
C ILE A 142 9.37 13.57 -15.02
N ALA A 143 9.51 14.13 -13.81
CA ALA A 143 9.95 15.52 -13.64
C ALA A 143 11.40 15.74 -14.12
N ILE A 144 12.30 14.80 -13.86
CA ILE A 144 13.70 14.85 -14.33
C ILE A 144 13.76 14.77 -15.86
N LEU A 145 12.99 13.87 -16.47
CA LEU A 145 12.94 13.73 -17.93
C LEU A 145 12.39 14.97 -18.62
N ARG A 146 11.35 15.60 -18.07
CA ARG A 146 10.83 16.89 -18.57
C ARG A 146 11.84 18.02 -18.43
N ALA A 147 12.57 18.09 -17.32
CA ALA A 147 13.61 19.10 -17.12
C ALA A 147 14.79 18.93 -18.11
N ALA A 148 15.00 17.72 -18.63
CA ALA A 148 15.97 17.42 -19.68
C ALA A 148 15.46 17.70 -21.10
N GLY A 149 14.26 18.26 -21.27
CA GLY A 149 13.68 18.57 -22.58
C GLY A 149 13.13 17.36 -23.34
N LEU A 150 12.97 16.21 -22.66
CA LEU A 150 12.38 15.01 -23.26
C LEU A 150 10.86 15.06 -23.09
N GLU A 151 10.13 15.00 -24.20
CA GLU A 151 8.68 14.83 -24.19
C GLU A 151 8.32 13.45 -23.65
N VAL A 152 7.88 13.41 -22.39
CA VAL A 152 7.22 12.24 -21.85
C VAL A 152 5.79 12.28 -22.35
N ALA A 153 5.48 11.49 -23.39
CA ALA A 153 4.10 11.25 -23.80
C ALA A 153 3.29 10.90 -22.56
N LEU A 154 2.21 11.64 -22.30
CA LEU A 154 1.29 11.31 -21.20
C LEU A 154 0.91 9.84 -21.38
N ALA A 155 1.13 9.04 -20.34
CA ALA A 155 0.80 7.63 -20.37
C ALA A 155 -0.65 7.51 -20.85
N GLN A 156 -0.84 6.89 -22.01
CA GLN A 156 -2.15 6.42 -22.43
C GLN A 156 -2.71 5.57 -21.29
N PRO A 157 -4.05 5.55 -21.08
CA PRO A 157 -4.65 4.64 -20.12
C PRO A 157 -4.03 3.25 -20.33
N ASP A 158 -3.47 2.67 -19.26
CA ASP A 158 -2.77 1.39 -19.33
C ASP A 158 -3.68 0.40 -20.08
N GLU A 159 -3.23 -0.09 -21.25
CA GLU A 159 -4.01 -0.94 -22.17
C GLU A 159 -4.49 -2.25 -21.53
N ARG A 160 -4.11 -2.50 -20.27
CA ARG A 160 -4.53 -3.61 -19.42
C ARG A 160 -5.98 -3.54 -18.92
N LEU A 161 -6.76 -2.53 -19.30
CA LEU A 161 -8.22 -2.60 -19.16
C LEU A 161 -8.74 -3.77 -20.01
N THR A 162 -8.91 -4.94 -19.38
CA THR A 162 -9.35 -6.14 -20.08
C THR A 162 -10.76 -5.94 -20.63
N ALA A 163 -11.12 -6.69 -21.68
CA ALA A 163 -12.48 -6.70 -22.23
C ALA A 163 -13.58 -7.04 -21.20
N THR A 164 -13.19 -7.50 -20.00
CA THR A 164 -14.05 -7.86 -18.88
C THR A 164 -14.25 -6.76 -17.85
N THR A 165 -13.59 -5.60 -17.96
CA THR A 165 -13.79 -4.48 -17.03
C THR A 165 -15.18 -3.85 -17.25
N PRO A 166 -16.02 -3.74 -16.20
CA PRO A 166 -17.33 -3.13 -16.33
C PRO A 166 -17.28 -1.70 -16.89
N PRO A 167 -18.24 -1.26 -17.73
CA PRO A 167 -18.20 0.07 -18.37
C PRO A 167 -18.07 1.24 -17.39
N TYR A 168 -18.68 1.14 -16.20
CA TYR A 168 -18.58 2.17 -15.17
C TYR A 168 -17.18 2.28 -14.57
N GLN A 169 -16.44 1.18 -14.45
CA GLN A 169 -15.04 1.20 -14.00
C GLN A 169 -14.13 1.84 -15.05
N LYS A 170 -14.35 1.49 -16.33
CA LYS A 170 -13.62 2.12 -17.43
C LYS A 170 -13.81 3.65 -17.42
N ARG A 171 -15.06 4.09 -17.26
CA ARG A 171 -15.40 5.52 -17.24
C ARG A 171 -14.70 6.28 -16.11
N ILE A 172 -14.73 5.79 -14.87
CA ILE A 172 -14.04 6.49 -13.78
C ILE A 172 -12.51 6.49 -13.97
N VAL A 173 -11.93 5.40 -14.51
CA VAL A 173 -10.50 5.35 -14.83
C VAL A 173 -10.13 6.39 -15.90
N GLU A 174 -10.94 6.55 -16.93
CA GLU A 174 -10.76 7.58 -17.96
C GLU A 174 -10.85 8.99 -17.37
N GLU A 175 -11.86 9.26 -16.54
CA GLU A 175 -12.03 10.56 -15.86
C GLU A 175 -10.83 10.87 -14.94
N LEU A 176 -10.29 9.87 -14.24
CA LEU A 176 -9.08 10.02 -13.42
C LEU A 176 -7.82 10.26 -14.26
N ALA A 177 -7.70 9.61 -15.42
CA ALA A 177 -6.59 9.83 -16.34
C ALA A 177 -6.56 11.28 -16.86
N LEU A 178 -7.73 11.90 -17.09
CA LEU A 178 -7.83 13.30 -17.51
C LEU A 178 -7.26 14.30 -16.48
N VAL A 179 -7.26 13.94 -15.20
CA VAL A 179 -6.60 14.73 -14.13
C VAL A 179 -5.20 14.20 -13.80
N GLY A 180 -4.60 13.38 -14.68
CA GLY A 180 -3.24 12.87 -14.51
C GLY A 180 -3.10 11.78 -13.44
N VAL A 181 -4.18 11.08 -13.10
CA VAL A 181 -4.15 9.89 -12.23
C VAL A 181 -4.34 8.64 -13.10
N SER A 182 -3.22 8.06 -13.53
CA SER A 182 -3.22 6.86 -14.36
C SER A 182 -3.26 5.60 -13.48
N ILE A 183 -4.35 4.85 -13.57
CA ILE A 183 -4.57 3.59 -12.84
C ILE A 183 -5.24 2.56 -13.76
N THR A 184 -5.10 1.28 -13.45
CA THR A 184 -5.82 0.19 -14.13
C THR A 184 -7.24 0.02 -13.58
N ASP A 185 -7.37 0.13 -12.27
CA ASP A 185 -8.62 -0.02 -11.53
C ASP A 185 -8.51 0.71 -10.18
N LEU A 186 -9.66 1.07 -9.58
CA LEU A 186 -9.69 1.80 -8.31
C LEU A 186 -9.05 1.02 -7.16
N TRP A 187 -9.22 -0.30 -7.13
CA TRP A 187 -8.76 -1.11 -6.00
C TRP A 187 -7.24 -1.17 -5.97
N SER A 188 -6.63 -1.70 -7.04
CA SER A 188 -5.18 -1.85 -7.15
C SER A 188 -4.48 -0.49 -7.24
N GLY A 189 -5.11 0.47 -7.93
CA GLY A 189 -4.53 1.77 -8.24
C GLY A 189 -4.59 2.79 -7.10
N LEU A 190 -5.63 2.77 -6.27
CA LEU A 190 -5.87 3.80 -5.25
C LEU A 190 -6.09 3.27 -3.83
N VAL A 191 -6.73 2.10 -3.65
CA VAL A 191 -6.94 1.52 -2.31
C VAL A 191 -5.65 0.95 -1.75
N THR A 192 -4.93 0.14 -2.54
CA THR A 192 -3.67 -0.49 -2.11
C THR A 192 -2.44 0.38 -2.33
N SER A 193 -2.61 1.54 -2.95
CA SER A 193 -1.53 2.45 -3.32
C SER A 193 -1.14 3.38 -2.18
N HIS A 194 0.14 3.75 -2.11
CA HIS A 194 0.65 4.76 -1.19
C HIS A 194 0.75 6.16 -1.83
N PHE A 195 0.41 6.30 -3.11
CA PHE A 195 0.51 7.57 -3.83
C PHE A 195 -0.60 8.54 -3.39
N ARG A 196 -0.27 9.83 -3.34
CA ARG A 196 -1.22 10.92 -3.10
C ARG A 196 -1.91 11.29 -4.40
N TYR A 197 -3.20 11.61 -4.33
CA TYR A 197 -4.04 11.90 -5.51
C TYR A 197 -5.06 13.03 -5.24
N PRO A 198 -4.61 14.22 -4.80
CA PRO A 198 -5.51 15.32 -4.45
C PRO A 198 -6.44 15.73 -5.60
N GLN A 199 -5.96 15.66 -6.84
CA GLN A 199 -6.72 16.02 -8.03
C GLN A 199 -7.81 14.99 -8.40
N ALA A 200 -7.73 13.76 -7.89
CA ALA A 200 -8.78 12.75 -8.05
C ALA A 200 -9.94 12.92 -7.07
N ILE A 201 -9.72 13.59 -5.92
CA ILE A 201 -10.72 13.66 -4.85
C ILE A 201 -12.07 14.23 -5.32
N PRO A 202 -12.14 15.32 -6.10
CA PRO A 202 -13.44 15.82 -6.58
C PRO A 202 -14.19 14.81 -7.44
N ILE A 203 -13.48 14.09 -8.32
CA ILE A 203 -14.07 13.05 -9.19
C ILE A 203 -14.58 11.89 -8.34
N LEU A 204 -13.75 11.36 -7.43
CA LEU A 204 -14.12 10.24 -6.56
C LEU A 204 -15.33 10.59 -5.66
N THR A 205 -15.40 11.84 -5.19
CA THR A 205 -16.52 12.34 -4.38
C THR A 205 -17.80 12.40 -5.20
N ASP A 206 -17.75 12.97 -6.41
CA ASP A 206 -18.90 13.00 -7.34
C ASP A 206 -19.37 11.59 -7.71
N TRP A 207 -18.44 10.65 -7.91
CA TRP A 207 -18.79 9.24 -8.11
C TRP A 207 -19.46 8.65 -6.88
N LEU A 208 -19.01 8.92 -5.65
CA LEU A 208 -19.68 8.44 -4.44
C LEU A 208 -21.11 8.99 -4.31
N GLU A 209 -21.35 10.23 -4.70
CA GLU A 209 -22.70 10.82 -4.64
C GLU A 209 -23.66 10.23 -5.69
N ASN A 210 -23.12 9.72 -6.80
CA ASN A 210 -23.91 9.37 -7.97
C ASN A 210 -23.75 7.91 -8.44
N TYR A 211 -22.96 7.08 -7.76
CA TYR A 211 -22.62 5.75 -8.28
C TYR A 211 -23.86 4.88 -8.47
N ARG A 212 -24.86 4.97 -7.58
CA ARG A 212 -26.10 4.18 -7.70
C ARG A 212 -26.88 4.45 -8.99
N ALA A 213 -26.74 5.65 -9.56
CA ALA A 213 -27.32 6.01 -10.85
C ALA A 213 -26.40 5.68 -12.04
N ARG A 214 -25.08 5.51 -11.79
CA ARG A 214 -24.05 5.25 -12.81
C ARG A 214 -23.70 3.76 -12.95
N THR A 215 -24.08 2.92 -11.98
CA THR A 215 -23.74 1.50 -11.94
C THR A 215 -24.98 0.62 -11.80
N PRO A 216 -24.95 -0.61 -12.37
CA PRO A 216 -26.00 -1.59 -12.13
C PRO A 216 -26.10 -1.97 -10.64
N GLU A 217 -27.32 -2.29 -10.18
CA GLU A 217 -27.65 -2.53 -8.78
C GLU A 217 -26.76 -3.61 -8.13
N GLU A 218 -26.45 -4.67 -8.86
CA GLU A 218 -25.60 -5.77 -8.39
C GLU A 218 -24.17 -5.33 -8.04
N TYR A 219 -23.72 -4.17 -8.51
CA TYR A 219 -22.41 -3.60 -8.22
C TYR A 219 -22.44 -2.49 -7.16
N HIS A 220 -23.63 -2.01 -6.75
CA HIS A 220 -23.74 -0.86 -5.84
C HIS A 220 -22.93 -1.05 -4.57
N ARG A 221 -23.10 -2.20 -3.91
CA ARG A 221 -22.41 -2.50 -2.66
C ARG A 221 -20.89 -2.49 -2.83
N LYS A 222 -20.37 -3.30 -3.75
CA LYS A 222 -18.92 -3.47 -3.94
C LYS A 222 -18.28 -2.15 -4.37
N PHE A 223 -18.89 -1.44 -5.31
CA PHE A 223 -18.34 -0.22 -5.85
C PHE A 223 -18.42 0.95 -4.87
N GLY A 224 -19.53 1.09 -4.13
CA GLY A 224 -19.66 2.06 -3.04
C GLY A 224 -18.59 1.87 -1.97
N MET A 225 -18.36 0.63 -1.53
CA MET A 225 -17.28 0.31 -0.58
C MET A 225 -15.90 0.71 -1.10
N THR A 226 -15.57 0.39 -2.36
CA THR A 226 -14.31 0.81 -2.97
C THR A 226 -14.16 2.33 -2.99
N LEU A 227 -15.23 3.08 -3.32
CA LEU A 227 -15.22 4.54 -3.30
C LEU A 227 -15.00 5.10 -1.89
N VAL A 228 -15.63 4.52 -0.87
CA VAL A 228 -15.41 4.91 0.53
C VAL A 228 -13.95 4.67 0.95
N GLU A 229 -13.36 3.53 0.56
CA GLU A 229 -11.97 3.20 0.90
C GLU A 229 -10.95 4.15 0.27
N VAL A 230 -11.07 4.44 -1.04
CA VAL A 230 -10.16 5.39 -1.72
C VAL A 230 -10.29 6.81 -1.16
N LEU A 231 -11.46 7.16 -0.60
CA LEU A 231 -11.68 8.46 0.03
C LEU A 231 -11.17 8.53 1.48
N THR A 232 -10.51 7.49 2.01
CA THR A 232 -9.90 7.54 3.36
C THR A 232 -8.52 8.20 3.43
N THR A 233 -8.03 8.74 2.31
CA THR A 233 -6.75 9.46 2.22
C THR A 233 -6.79 10.85 2.90
N PRO A 234 -5.66 11.37 3.42
CA PRO A 234 -5.63 12.73 3.97
C PRO A 234 -5.98 13.83 2.96
N ASP A 235 -5.80 13.59 1.65
CA ASP A 235 -6.21 14.55 0.61
C ASP A 235 -7.74 14.74 0.55
N ALA A 236 -8.52 13.78 1.05
CA ALA A 236 -9.98 13.83 1.06
C ALA A 236 -10.56 14.63 2.24
N ALA A 237 -9.70 15.11 3.15
CA ALA A 237 -10.14 15.78 4.37
C ALA A 237 -10.95 17.06 4.08
N GLY A 238 -12.18 17.12 4.61
CA GLY A 238 -13.14 18.21 4.42
C GLY A 238 -13.84 18.22 3.06
N LEU A 239 -13.25 17.62 2.03
CA LEU A 239 -13.79 17.59 0.68
C LEU A 239 -14.82 16.48 0.51
N ALA A 240 -14.53 15.28 1.01
CA ALA A 240 -15.39 14.10 0.85
C ALA A 240 -16.40 13.92 1.99
N PHE A 241 -16.35 14.76 3.03
CA PHE A 241 -17.11 14.55 4.28
C PHE A 241 -18.62 14.51 4.03
N SER A 242 -19.17 15.46 3.28
CA SER A 242 -20.60 15.54 2.98
C SER A 242 -21.10 14.31 2.22
N ALA A 243 -20.36 13.87 1.19
CA ALA A 243 -20.71 12.69 0.40
C ALA A 243 -20.70 11.42 1.26
N LEU A 244 -19.67 11.22 2.08
CA LEU A 244 -19.58 10.09 3.02
C LEU A 244 -20.71 10.11 4.06
N PHE A 245 -21.07 11.29 4.56
CA PHE A 245 -22.13 11.43 5.55
C PHE A 245 -23.51 11.13 4.97
N ASN A 246 -23.74 11.52 3.70
CA ASN A 246 -24.94 11.13 2.97
C ASN A 246 -24.97 9.62 2.71
N GLU A 247 -23.84 9.03 2.33
CA GLU A 247 -23.75 7.58 2.09
C GLU A 247 -24.05 6.77 3.36
N LEU A 248 -23.66 7.27 4.54
CA LEU A 248 -23.99 6.62 5.82
C LEU A 248 -25.50 6.42 5.99
N ARG A 249 -26.31 7.40 5.59
CA ARG A 249 -27.78 7.34 5.66
C ARG A 249 -28.36 6.27 4.73
N LEU A 250 -27.65 5.99 3.64
CA LEU A 250 -28.06 5.03 2.62
C LEU A 250 -27.56 3.60 2.91
N ALA A 251 -26.68 3.41 3.89
CA ALA A 251 -26.09 2.13 4.27
C ALA A 251 -26.86 1.38 5.37
N SER A 252 -28.13 1.74 5.62
CA SER A 252 -28.88 1.48 6.86
C SER A 252 -28.93 0.03 7.39
N SER A 253 -28.62 -0.99 6.58
CA SER A 253 -28.70 -2.41 6.98
C SER A 253 -27.39 -3.19 6.82
N ASP A 254 -26.32 -2.59 6.27
CA ASP A 254 -25.05 -3.29 6.09
C ASP A 254 -24.04 -2.84 7.14
N GLU A 255 -23.93 -3.63 8.20
CA GLU A 255 -23.08 -3.38 9.36
C GLU A 255 -21.61 -3.12 8.98
N TYR A 256 -21.06 -3.91 8.05
CA TYR A 256 -19.67 -3.76 7.63
C TYR A 256 -19.48 -2.48 6.83
N TYR A 257 -20.42 -2.17 5.95
CA TYR A 257 -20.35 -0.96 5.14
C TYR A 257 -20.53 0.30 6.00
N GLN A 258 -21.44 0.27 6.99
CA GLN A 258 -21.57 1.34 7.98
C GLN A 258 -20.27 1.55 8.74
N TRP A 259 -19.66 0.48 9.26
CA TRP A 259 -18.35 0.57 9.92
C TRP A 259 -17.31 1.26 9.03
N LEU A 260 -17.23 0.87 7.76
CA LEU A 260 -16.31 1.43 6.79
C LEU A 260 -16.55 2.93 6.54
N ILE A 261 -17.81 3.35 6.47
CA ILE A 261 -18.17 4.77 6.30
C ILE A 261 -17.83 5.57 7.56
N PHE A 262 -18.09 5.04 8.76
CA PHE A 262 -17.64 5.66 10.01
C PHE A 262 -16.12 5.82 10.05
N ASP A 263 -15.40 4.80 9.58
CA ASP A 263 -13.96 4.83 9.47
C ASP A 263 -13.49 5.98 8.57
N ALA A 264 -14.10 6.09 7.39
CA ALA A 264 -13.81 7.14 6.43
C ALA A 264 -14.14 8.53 6.97
N LEU A 265 -15.34 8.74 7.53
CA LEU A 265 -15.76 9.99 8.18
C LEU A 265 -14.77 10.41 9.27
N SER A 266 -14.31 9.46 10.10
CA SER A 266 -13.35 9.75 11.17
C SER A 266 -11.98 10.21 10.68
N ARG A 267 -11.61 9.89 9.42
CA ARG A 267 -10.36 10.30 8.76
C ARG A 267 -10.53 11.56 7.91
N THR A 268 -11.69 11.77 7.30
CA THR A 268 -11.95 12.91 6.41
C THR A 268 -12.53 14.12 7.13
N ALA A 269 -13.13 13.97 8.31
CA ALA A 269 -13.63 15.09 9.09
C ALA A 269 -12.54 16.13 9.41
N THR A 270 -12.93 17.40 9.42
CA THR A 270 -12.11 18.56 9.81
C THR A 270 -12.62 19.19 11.10
N GLU A 271 -12.02 20.29 11.56
CA GLU A 271 -12.51 21.03 12.73
C GLU A 271 -13.92 21.60 12.52
N LYS A 272 -14.31 21.91 11.28
CA LYS A 272 -15.65 22.40 10.94
C LYS A 272 -16.74 21.35 11.19
N ASP A 273 -16.37 20.07 11.13
CA ASP A 273 -17.27 18.93 11.22
C ASP A 273 -17.44 18.42 12.66
N LEU A 274 -16.83 19.09 13.65
CA LEU A 274 -16.75 18.61 15.03
C LEU A 274 -18.13 18.33 15.64
N ASN A 275 -19.08 19.25 15.48
CA ASN A 275 -20.41 19.05 16.06
C ASN A 275 -21.09 17.81 15.45
N VAL A 276 -21.01 17.62 14.13
CA VAL A 276 -21.57 16.44 13.44
C VAL A 276 -20.89 15.15 13.92
N MET A 277 -19.56 15.16 14.07
CA MET A 277 -18.82 13.99 14.56
C MET A 277 -19.14 13.67 16.02
N LEU A 278 -19.47 14.67 16.84
CA LEU A 278 -19.89 14.46 18.22
C LEU A 278 -21.31 13.92 18.30
N ASP A 279 -22.21 14.40 17.45
CA ASP A 279 -23.56 13.86 17.33
C ASP A 279 -23.49 12.38 16.96
N LEU A 280 -22.67 12.01 15.97
CA LEU A 280 -22.39 10.61 15.60
C LEU A 280 -21.74 9.81 16.73
N LEU A 281 -20.83 10.40 17.51
CA LEU A 281 -20.18 9.71 18.63
C LEU A 281 -21.17 9.33 19.72
N PHE A 282 -22.17 10.17 19.97
CA PHE A 282 -23.16 9.97 21.03
C PHE A 282 -24.51 9.43 20.53
N ASP A 283 -24.63 9.08 19.26
CA ASP A 283 -25.79 8.37 18.73
C ASP A 283 -25.75 6.90 19.16
N GLU A 284 -26.58 6.56 20.13
CA GLU A 284 -26.68 5.20 20.68
C GLU A 284 -27.24 4.18 19.68
N SER A 285 -27.88 4.63 18.59
CA SER A 285 -28.31 3.72 17.52
C SER A 285 -27.13 3.14 16.73
N GLN A 286 -25.93 3.72 16.86
CA GLN A 286 -24.72 3.40 16.08
C GLN A 286 -23.68 2.65 16.92
N VAL A 287 -24.15 1.58 17.60
CA VAL A 287 -23.50 1.00 18.78
C VAL A 287 -22.00 0.76 18.60
N ASP A 288 -21.57 0.05 17.57
CA ASP A 288 -20.17 -0.41 17.47
C ASP A 288 -19.22 0.50 16.69
N TYR A 289 -19.74 1.35 15.81
CA TYR A 289 -18.90 2.08 14.85
C TYR A 289 -18.40 3.41 15.40
N ARG A 290 -19.18 4.03 16.30
CA ARG A 290 -18.87 5.28 16.98
C ARG A 290 -17.56 5.25 17.79
N LYS A 291 -17.09 4.08 18.22
CA LYS A 291 -15.80 3.93 18.92
C LYS A 291 -14.60 4.35 18.08
N SER A 292 -14.71 4.30 16.74
CA SER A 292 -13.63 4.71 15.82
C SER A 292 -13.35 6.21 15.85
N ILE A 293 -14.36 7.03 16.20
CA ILE A 293 -14.29 8.50 16.19
C ILE A 293 -13.26 9.00 17.21
N ILE A 294 -13.18 8.39 18.40
CA ILE A 294 -12.22 8.81 19.43
C ILE A 294 -10.75 8.70 18.95
N PRO A 295 -10.23 7.50 18.62
CA PRO A 295 -8.84 7.32 18.26
C PRO A 295 -8.45 7.93 16.91
N ARG A 296 -9.40 8.17 16.01
CA ARG A 296 -9.13 8.64 14.63
C ARG A 296 -9.44 10.12 14.42
N TYR A 297 -10.52 10.63 15.01
CA TYR A 297 -10.92 12.03 14.87
C TYR A 297 -10.57 12.85 16.12
N LEU A 298 -11.09 12.50 17.30
CA LEU A 298 -10.86 13.31 18.50
C LEU A 298 -9.37 13.41 18.85
N ARG A 299 -8.60 12.33 18.63
CA ARG A 299 -7.15 12.32 18.83
C ARG A 299 -6.41 13.43 18.09
N ARG A 300 -6.82 13.75 16.86
CA ARG A 300 -6.19 14.78 16.03
C ARG A 300 -6.80 16.17 16.23
N SER A 301 -7.99 16.24 16.83
CA SER A 301 -8.65 17.52 17.14
C SER A 301 -7.92 18.28 18.25
N ARG A 302 -7.79 19.59 18.03
CA ARG A 302 -7.22 20.56 18.99
C ARG A 302 -8.30 21.39 19.69
N ASP A 303 -9.58 21.08 19.47
CA ASP A 303 -10.67 21.83 20.07
C ASP A 303 -10.62 21.76 21.60
N VAL A 304 -10.81 22.90 22.25
CA VAL A 304 -10.70 23.05 23.71
C VAL A 304 -11.80 22.29 24.47
N ARG A 305 -12.87 21.89 23.79
CA ARG A 305 -14.00 21.13 24.34
C ARG A 305 -13.72 19.62 24.40
N ILE A 306 -12.67 19.11 23.74
CA ILE A 306 -12.36 17.66 23.71
C ILE A 306 -12.31 17.02 25.11
N PRO A 307 -11.69 17.62 26.15
CA PRO A 307 -11.70 17.05 27.50
C PRO A 307 -13.11 16.83 28.07
N GLU A 308 -14.05 17.75 27.80
CA GLU A 308 -15.44 17.63 28.24
C GLU A 308 -16.12 16.44 27.57
N PHE A 309 -15.97 16.30 26.25
CA PHE A 309 -16.55 15.19 25.50
C PHE A 309 -15.96 13.83 25.89
N LEU A 310 -14.66 13.75 26.14
CA LEU A 310 -14.04 12.53 26.67
C LEU A 310 -14.57 12.19 28.07
N GLY A 311 -14.81 13.20 28.92
CA GLY A 311 -15.46 13.02 30.22
C GLY A 311 -16.88 12.47 30.11
N LYS A 312 -17.66 12.93 29.13
CA LYS A 312 -18.99 12.35 28.81
C LYS A 312 -18.86 10.91 28.31
N ALA A 313 -17.94 10.65 27.38
CA ALA A 313 -17.70 9.33 26.79
C ALA A 313 -17.24 8.27 27.81
N LEU A 314 -16.61 8.67 28.92
CA LEU A 314 -16.27 7.75 30.02
C LEU A 314 -17.48 7.14 30.73
N LYS A 315 -18.65 7.78 30.66
CA LYS A 315 -19.90 7.26 31.23
C LYS A 315 -20.61 6.29 30.31
N ASP A 316 -20.21 6.24 29.04
CA ASP A 316 -20.77 5.37 28.04
C ASP A 316 -20.00 4.04 28.00
N PRO A 317 -20.64 2.88 28.24
CA PRO A 317 -19.96 1.60 28.34
C PRO A 317 -19.22 1.18 27.04
N VAL A 318 -19.68 1.65 25.88
CA VAL A 318 -19.03 1.36 24.58
C VAL A 318 -17.80 2.23 24.39
N LEU A 319 -17.89 3.51 24.77
CA LEU A 319 -16.84 4.49 24.50
C LEU A 319 -15.79 4.59 25.61
N ALA A 320 -16.12 4.13 26.82
CA ALA A 320 -15.33 4.36 28.02
C ALA A 320 -13.87 3.92 27.88
N GLU A 321 -13.61 2.81 27.19
CA GLU A 321 -12.24 2.31 27.03
C GLU A 321 -11.41 3.20 26.11
N GLU A 322 -11.93 3.59 24.94
CA GLU A 322 -11.22 4.50 24.02
C GLU A 322 -11.09 5.90 24.61
N ALA A 323 -12.11 6.38 25.35
CA ALA A 323 -12.06 7.65 26.06
C ALA A 323 -10.96 7.65 27.13
N ARG A 324 -10.84 6.57 27.92
CA ARG A 324 -9.80 6.42 28.95
C ARG A 324 -8.39 6.42 28.34
N LYS A 325 -8.19 5.68 27.24
CA LYS A 325 -6.92 5.67 26.49
C LYS A 325 -6.54 7.07 26.01
N GLU A 326 -7.49 7.79 25.42
CA GLU A 326 -7.23 9.13 24.87
C GLU A 326 -7.01 10.18 25.97
N MET A 327 -7.76 10.13 27.08
CA MET A 327 -7.50 11.00 28.24
C MET A 327 -6.11 10.78 28.82
N LYS A 328 -5.69 9.51 28.99
CA LYS A 328 -4.34 9.16 29.44
C LYS A 328 -3.27 9.69 28.48
N ARG A 329 -3.45 9.53 27.18
CA ARG A 329 -2.54 10.04 26.14
C ARG A 329 -2.35 11.56 26.22
N ARG A 330 -3.40 12.29 26.58
CA ARG A 330 -3.41 13.75 26.70
C ARG A 330 -3.01 14.27 28.09
N ASN A 331 -2.66 13.40 29.04
CA ASN A 331 -2.43 13.76 30.44
C ASN A 331 -3.60 14.53 31.08
N LEU A 332 -4.83 14.21 30.68
CA LEU A 332 -6.03 14.83 31.24
C LEU A 332 -6.47 14.07 32.49
N THR A 333 -6.60 14.78 33.60
CA THR A 333 -7.26 14.27 34.81
C THR A 333 -8.71 14.72 34.83
N LEU A 334 -9.61 13.85 35.25
CA LEU A 334 -10.99 14.25 35.54
C LEU A 334 -10.93 15.24 36.70
N LYS A 335 -11.36 16.49 36.46
CA LYS A 335 -11.74 17.37 37.56
C LYS A 335 -12.96 16.72 38.21
N LYS A 336 -12.77 16.28 39.45
CA LYS A 336 -13.82 15.67 40.27
C LYS A 336 -14.97 16.64 40.50
#